data_AF-A0A453ANQ8-F1
#
_entry.id   AF-A0A453ANQ8-F1
#
_cell.length_a   1.000
_cell.length_b   1.000
_cell.length_c   1.000
_cell.angle_alpha   90.00
_cell.angle_beta   90.00
_cell.angle_gamma   90.00
#
_symmetry.space_group_name_H-M   'P 1'
#
loop_
_entity.id
_entity.type
_entity.pdbx_description
1 polymer ?
#
loop_
_entity_poly.entity_id
_entity_poly.type
_entity_poly.pdbx_seq_one_letter_code
_entity_poly.pdbx_strand_id
1 'polypeptide(L)'
;EMSKTAQAINEASWQETFKALWISALRLVQRAREPLEGPIPHLDTRLCMLLALIPLAIAAILKEETDACGAEGNKSLPRRLGLVSSLQDLVQYSGLLVPPSSLVNVANAAASKAAIFRANCKVVGGNPSMIGQSDSSTKAVGNMLHLIVEACISRNLIDTTAYLWPGYVVLPGHSKDTSLPQESPWVNFMQGAPLSDPLKNALIATPASSVAELDKLYHIALNGSEQEKSAAAKIVCGA
;
A
#
# COMPACT_ATOMS: atom_id res chain seq x y z
N GLU A 1 -31.23 -11.16 -14.66
CA GLU A 1 -31.37 -12.30 -13.72
C GLU A 1 -30.21 -12.39 -12.74
N MET A 2 -29.02 -12.94 -13.08
CA MET A 2 -27.92 -13.13 -12.10
C MET A 2 -27.46 -11.87 -11.37
N SER A 3 -27.47 -10.69 -12.01
CA SER A 3 -27.11 -9.41 -11.37
C SER A 3 -28.11 -8.98 -10.29
N LYS A 4 -29.41 -9.20 -10.53
CA LYS A 4 -30.48 -8.89 -9.56
C LYS A 4 -30.48 -9.89 -8.39
N THR A 5 -30.20 -11.17 -8.66
CA THR A 5 -30.08 -12.20 -7.62
C THR A 5 -28.83 -11.98 -6.76
N ALA A 6 -27.70 -11.58 -7.36
CA ALA A 6 -26.49 -11.23 -6.63
C ALA A 6 -26.67 -9.95 -5.80
N GLN A 7 -27.39 -8.94 -6.33
CA GLN A 7 -27.72 -7.71 -5.60
C GLN A 7 -28.69 -7.96 -4.43
N ALA A 8 -29.59 -8.94 -4.54
CA ALA A 8 -30.49 -9.34 -3.46
C ALA A 8 -29.82 -10.21 -2.38
N ILE A 9 -28.76 -10.94 -2.73
CA ILE A 9 -27.98 -11.77 -1.79
C ILE A 9 -26.89 -10.94 -1.10
N ASN A 10 -26.39 -9.90 -1.77
CA ASN A 10 -25.30 -9.06 -1.31
C ASN A 10 -25.86 -7.71 -0.85
N GLU A 11 -26.35 -7.62 0.39
CA GLU A 11 -26.65 -6.35 1.06
C GLU A 11 -25.42 -5.43 1.19
N ALA A 12 -24.24 -5.88 0.74
CA ALA A 12 -23.02 -5.10 0.71
C ALA A 12 -23.08 -3.95 -0.31
N SER A 13 -22.56 -2.81 0.11
CA SER A 13 -22.38 -1.65 -0.74
C SER A 13 -21.41 -1.93 -1.90
N TRP A 14 -21.50 -1.13 -2.96
CA TRP A 14 -20.52 -1.17 -4.07
C TRP A 14 -19.09 -0.94 -3.57
N GLN A 15 -18.91 -0.06 -2.58
CA GLN A 15 -17.62 0.19 -1.94
C GLN A 15 -17.05 -1.10 -1.33
N GLU A 16 -17.83 -1.83 -0.54
CA GLU A 16 -17.40 -3.09 0.08
C GLU A 16 -17.08 -4.15 -0.96
N THR A 17 -17.89 -4.23 -2.02
CA THR A 17 -17.68 -5.18 -3.12
C THR A 17 -16.38 -4.89 -3.88
N PHE A 18 -16.13 -3.63 -4.25
CA PHE A 18 -14.88 -3.24 -4.91
C PHE A 18 -13.68 -3.46 -4.00
N LYS A 19 -13.79 -3.07 -2.72
CA LYS A 19 -12.74 -3.27 -1.72
C LYS A 19 -12.38 -4.75 -1.55
N ALA A 20 -13.38 -5.62 -1.42
CA ALA A 20 -13.18 -7.06 -1.32
C ALA A 20 -12.51 -7.64 -2.57
N LEU A 21 -12.89 -7.16 -3.76
CA LEU A 21 -12.28 -7.56 -5.03
C LEU A 21 -10.80 -7.17 -5.10
N TRP A 22 -10.46 -5.92 -4.76
CA TRP A 22 -9.08 -5.44 -4.72
C TRP A 22 -8.23 -6.19 -3.70
N ILE A 23 -8.73 -6.37 -2.47
CA ILE A 23 -8.03 -7.11 -1.42
C ILE A 23 -7.76 -8.56 -1.84
N SER A 24 -8.75 -9.23 -2.45
CA SER A 24 -8.61 -10.61 -2.91
C SER A 24 -7.55 -10.74 -4.01
N ALA A 25 -7.55 -9.81 -4.98
CA ALA A 25 -6.57 -9.80 -6.06
C ALA A 25 -5.16 -9.45 -5.56
N LEU A 26 -5.03 -8.50 -4.63
CA LEU A 26 -3.77 -8.18 -3.98
C LEU A 26 -3.21 -9.40 -3.23
N ARG A 27 -4.03 -10.09 -2.43
CA ARG A 27 -3.64 -11.35 -1.76
C ARG A 27 -3.18 -12.41 -2.77
N LEU A 28 -3.83 -12.49 -3.93
CA LEU A 28 -3.43 -13.41 -4.99
C LEU A 28 -2.07 -13.05 -5.59
N VAL A 29 -1.81 -11.77 -5.86
CA VAL A 29 -0.49 -11.28 -6.31
C VAL A 29 0.59 -11.59 -5.28
N GLN A 30 0.26 -11.49 -3.99
CA GLN A 30 1.18 -11.78 -2.90
C GLN A 30 1.36 -13.27 -2.59
N ARG A 31 0.56 -14.17 -3.18
CA ARG A 31 0.52 -15.61 -2.90
C ARG A 31 1.73 -16.39 -3.46
N ALA A 32 2.95 -15.91 -3.29
CA ALA A 32 4.17 -16.60 -3.68
C ALA A 32 5.38 -16.09 -2.89
N ARG A 33 5.30 -16.16 -1.56
CA ARG A 33 6.48 -16.10 -0.69
C ARG A 33 7.03 -17.49 -0.32
N GLU A 34 6.35 -18.58 -0.69
CA GLU A 34 6.77 -19.96 -0.39
C GLU A 34 6.85 -20.83 -1.66
N PRO A 35 7.86 -21.72 -1.81
CA PRO A 35 8.23 -22.30 -3.11
C PRO A 35 7.50 -23.58 -3.52
N LEU A 36 6.36 -23.93 -2.91
CA LEU A 36 5.83 -25.31 -3.01
C LEU A 36 4.66 -25.56 -3.98
N GLU A 37 4.23 -24.59 -4.78
CA GLU A 37 3.02 -24.74 -5.59
C GLU A 37 3.30 -24.76 -7.10
N GLY A 38 3.60 -25.95 -7.63
CA GLY A 38 3.28 -26.44 -8.98
C GLY A 38 3.68 -25.62 -10.24
N PRO A 39 3.46 -26.18 -11.45
CA PRO A 39 3.68 -25.45 -12.69
C PRO A 39 2.44 -24.58 -12.98
N ILE A 40 2.61 -23.23 -12.90
CA ILE A 40 1.67 -22.16 -13.33
C ILE A 40 0.67 -21.70 -12.22
N PRO A 41 0.45 -20.38 -11.96
CA PRO A 41 0.73 -19.22 -12.81
C PRO A 41 1.78 -18.24 -12.31
N HIS A 42 2.56 -17.78 -13.30
CA HIS A 42 3.50 -16.66 -13.27
C HIS A 42 2.85 -15.42 -12.67
N LEU A 43 3.63 -14.68 -11.88
CA LEU A 43 3.26 -13.40 -11.29
C LEU A 43 2.48 -12.50 -12.28
N ASP A 44 2.87 -12.51 -13.56
CA ASP A 44 2.26 -11.76 -14.65
C ASP A 44 0.75 -12.01 -14.82
N THR A 45 0.27 -13.25 -14.70
CA THR A 45 -1.16 -13.54 -14.82
C THR A 45 -1.94 -12.91 -13.67
N ARG A 46 -1.37 -12.95 -12.46
CA ARG A 46 -1.97 -12.37 -11.24
C ARG A 46 -1.98 -10.85 -11.32
N LEU A 47 -0.91 -10.27 -11.85
CA LEU A 47 -0.83 -8.84 -12.13
C LEU A 47 -1.79 -8.41 -13.24
N CYS A 48 -1.96 -9.21 -14.29
CA CYS A 48 -2.93 -8.95 -15.34
C CYS A 48 -4.36 -8.95 -14.79
N MET A 49 -4.69 -9.89 -13.90
CA MET A 49 -5.96 -9.88 -13.19
C MET A 49 -6.16 -8.58 -12.41
N LEU A 50 -5.16 -8.17 -11.62
CA LEU A 50 -5.23 -6.97 -10.79
C LEU A 50 -5.28 -5.68 -11.60
N LEU A 51 -4.36 -5.48 -12.55
CA LEU A 51 -4.10 -4.20 -13.21
C LEU A 51 -4.81 -4.05 -14.56
N ALA A 52 -5.41 -5.13 -15.09
CA ALA A 52 -6.14 -5.08 -16.35
C ALA A 52 -7.58 -5.57 -16.24
N LEU A 53 -7.79 -6.82 -15.79
CA LEU A 53 -9.13 -7.42 -15.83
C LEU A 53 -10.08 -6.79 -14.82
N ILE A 54 -9.63 -6.55 -13.59
CA ILE A 54 -10.48 -5.89 -12.58
C ILE A 54 -10.86 -4.46 -13.00
N PRO A 55 -9.91 -3.58 -13.39
CA PRO A 55 -10.26 -2.28 -13.94
C PRO A 55 -11.24 -2.37 -15.12
N LEU A 56 -11.05 -3.33 -16.03
CA LEU A 56 -11.92 -3.51 -17.19
C LEU A 56 -13.34 -3.94 -16.79
N ALA A 57 -13.47 -4.86 -15.84
CA ALA A 57 -14.76 -5.30 -15.31
C ALA A 57 -15.50 -4.14 -14.62
N ILE A 58 -14.78 -3.34 -13.82
CA ILE A 58 -15.35 -2.14 -13.18
C ILE A 58 -15.79 -1.12 -14.25
N ALA A 59 -15.01 -0.93 -15.33
CA ALA A 59 -15.39 -0.06 -16.44
C ALA A 59 -16.74 -0.46 -17.04
N ALA A 60 -16.96 -1.76 -17.26
CA ALA A 60 -18.23 -2.28 -17.79
C ALA A 60 -19.40 -1.99 -16.84
N ILE A 61 -19.20 -2.19 -15.52
CA ILE A 61 -20.21 -1.93 -14.48
C ILE A 61 -20.59 -0.44 -14.41
N LEU A 62 -19.60 0.46 -14.54
CA LEU A 62 -19.83 1.91 -14.53
C LEU A 62 -20.50 2.40 -15.83
N LYS A 63 -20.20 1.75 -16.97
CA LYS A 63 -20.84 2.05 -18.25
C LYS A 63 -22.34 1.66 -18.24
N GLU A 64 -22.66 0.48 -17.72
CA GLU A 64 -24.06 0.02 -17.60
C GLU A 64 -24.93 0.99 -16.79
N GLU A 65 -24.38 1.61 -15.74
CA GLU A 65 -25.07 2.65 -14.96
C GLU A 65 -25.32 3.93 -15.76
N THR A 66 -24.40 4.30 -16.65
CA THR A 66 -24.50 5.50 -17.48
C THR A 66 -25.57 5.33 -18.55
N ASP A 67 -25.62 4.15 -19.19
CA ASP A 67 -26.58 3.83 -20.25
C ASP A 67 -28.02 3.67 -19.70
N ALA A 68 -28.18 3.19 -18.46
CA ALA A 68 -29.48 3.06 -17.79
C ALA A 68 -30.08 4.41 -17.34
N CYS A 69 -29.27 5.46 -17.22
CA CYS A 69 -29.66 6.78 -16.68
C CYS A 69 -29.95 7.83 -17.77
N GLY A 70 -30.11 7.40 -19.03
CA GLY A 70 -30.12 8.23 -20.25
C GLY A 70 -31.23 9.28 -20.43
N ALA A 71 -31.85 9.82 -19.37
CA ALA A 71 -32.81 10.92 -19.46
C ALA A 71 -32.51 12.13 -18.55
N GLU A 72 -31.58 12.06 -17.59
CA GLU A 72 -31.21 13.24 -16.79
C GLU A 72 -29.70 13.31 -16.59
N GLY A 73 -29.10 14.42 -17.02
CA GLY A 73 -27.66 14.64 -16.97
C GLY A 73 -27.04 14.42 -15.58
N ASN A 74 -25.85 13.83 -15.58
CA ASN A 74 -24.86 13.80 -14.49
C ASN A 74 -25.27 13.12 -13.17
N LYS A 75 -25.60 11.82 -13.18
CA LYS A 75 -25.72 11.04 -11.92
C LYS A 75 -25.10 9.64 -11.93
N SER A 76 -23.97 9.42 -12.62
CA SER A 76 -23.13 8.20 -12.43
C SER A 76 -22.23 8.27 -11.18
N LEU A 77 -22.51 9.19 -10.24
CA LEU A 77 -21.66 9.45 -9.07
C LEU A 77 -21.65 8.31 -8.03
N PRO A 78 -22.76 7.61 -7.71
CA PRO A 78 -22.78 6.69 -6.57
C PRO A 78 -21.74 5.56 -6.63
N ARG A 79 -21.66 4.84 -7.76
CA ARG A 79 -20.67 3.74 -7.90
C ARG A 79 -19.24 4.25 -8.09
N ARG A 80 -19.06 5.37 -8.81
CA ARG A 80 -17.73 5.98 -8.99
C ARG A 80 -17.17 6.50 -7.66
N LEU A 81 -18.01 7.08 -6.81
CA LEU A 81 -17.63 7.46 -5.44
C LEU A 81 -17.30 6.22 -4.61
N GLY A 82 -18.09 5.15 -4.71
CA GLY A 82 -17.79 3.87 -4.06
C GLY A 82 -16.45 3.28 -4.50
N LEU A 83 -16.10 3.37 -5.78
CA LEU A 83 -14.79 3.00 -6.30
C LEU A 83 -13.67 3.85 -5.69
N VAL A 84 -13.79 5.18 -5.74
CA VAL A 84 -12.78 6.10 -5.17
C VAL A 84 -12.57 5.82 -3.69
N SER A 85 -13.66 5.69 -2.92
CA SER A 85 -13.59 5.40 -1.49
C SER A 85 -12.96 4.03 -1.23
N SER A 86 -13.30 3.00 -2.04
CA SER A 86 -12.67 1.68 -1.91
C SER A 86 -11.17 1.70 -2.15
N LEU A 87 -10.69 2.52 -3.10
CA LEU A 87 -9.26 2.67 -3.41
C LEU A 87 -8.52 3.46 -2.33
N GLN A 88 -9.12 4.51 -1.79
CA GLN A 88 -8.55 5.27 -0.67
C GLN A 88 -8.42 4.41 0.58
N ASP A 89 -9.39 3.55 0.85
CA ASP A 89 -9.36 2.60 1.96
C ASP A 89 -8.23 1.57 1.86
N LEU A 90 -7.73 1.26 0.65
CA LEU A 90 -6.65 0.30 0.47
C LEU A 90 -5.36 0.73 1.18
N VAL A 91 -5.16 2.03 1.42
CA VAL A 91 -4.00 2.57 2.15
C VAL A 91 -3.84 1.93 3.54
N GLN A 92 -4.95 1.54 4.18
CA GLN A 92 -4.95 0.90 5.49
C GLN A 92 -4.34 -0.51 5.47
N TYR A 93 -4.24 -1.14 4.30
CA TYR A 93 -3.69 -2.49 4.12
C TYR A 93 -2.26 -2.43 3.58
N SER A 94 -1.39 -1.65 4.23
CA SER A 94 0.00 -1.42 3.80
C SER A 94 0.79 -2.71 3.53
N GLY A 95 0.56 -3.76 4.33
CA GLY A 95 1.15 -5.09 4.12
C GLY A 95 0.73 -5.76 2.81
N LEU A 96 -0.49 -5.49 2.32
CA LEU A 96 -0.99 -5.97 1.02
C LEU A 96 -0.49 -5.13 -0.16
N LEU A 97 -0.03 -3.91 0.10
CA LEU A 97 0.41 -2.97 -0.93
C LEU A 97 1.89 -3.10 -1.27
N VAL A 98 2.65 -3.94 -0.56
CA VAL A 98 4.07 -4.16 -0.88
C VAL A 98 4.20 -4.75 -2.29
N PRO A 99 4.89 -4.08 -3.22
CA PRO A 99 5.04 -4.58 -4.58
C PRO A 99 6.00 -5.78 -4.62
N PRO A 100 5.78 -6.76 -5.52
CA PRO A 100 6.78 -7.76 -5.86
C PRO A 100 8.08 -7.11 -6.33
N SER A 101 9.23 -7.76 -6.09
CA SER A 101 10.55 -7.19 -6.40
C SER A 101 10.70 -6.75 -7.87
N SER A 102 10.08 -7.47 -8.81
CA SER A 102 10.08 -7.13 -10.23
C SER A 102 9.31 -5.86 -10.58
N LEU A 103 8.40 -5.41 -9.71
CA LEU A 103 7.53 -4.25 -9.93
C LEU A 103 7.93 -3.01 -9.14
N VAL A 104 8.92 -3.09 -8.25
CA VAL A 104 9.35 -1.95 -7.42
C VAL A 104 9.65 -0.72 -8.29
N ASN A 105 10.38 -0.90 -9.39
CA ASN A 105 10.73 0.22 -10.29
C ASN A 105 9.50 0.85 -10.95
N VAL A 106 8.53 0.03 -11.38
CA VAL A 106 7.29 0.52 -12.02
C VAL A 106 6.41 1.23 -11.01
N ALA A 107 6.31 0.69 -9.79
CA ALA A 107 5.58 1.33 -8.70
C ALA A 107 6.21 2.67 -8.32
N ASN A 108 7.54 2.73 -8.24
CA ASN A 108 8.28 3.97 -7.96
C ASN A 108 8.09 4.99 -9.08
N ALA A 109 8.07 4.57 -10.35
CA ALA A 109 7.77 5.45 -11.47
C ALA A 109 6.35 6.03 -11.39
N ALA A 110 5.36 5.21 -11.05
CA ALA A 110 3.99 5.67 -10.82
C ALA A 110 3.90 6.68 -9.65
N ALA A 111 4.58 6.40 -8.54
CA ALA A 111 4.66 7.32 -7.40
C ALA A 111 5.36 8.64 -7.74
N SER A 112 6.45 8.58 -8.50
CA SER A 112 7.18 9.76 -8.99
C SER A 112 6.29 10.62 -9.90
N LYS A 113 5.56 10.00 -10.83
CA LYS A 113 4.59 10.69 -11.70
C LYS A 113 3.53 11.46 -10.89
N ALA A 114 2.95 10.80 -9.88
CA ALA A 114 1.97 11.44 -9.00
C ALA A 114 2.58 12.60 -8.18
N ALA A 115 3.84 12.45 -7.71
CA ALA A 115 4.55 13.49 -6.98
C ALA A 115 4.83 14.73 -7.82
N ILE A 116 5.27 14.54 -9.06
CA ILE A 116 5.49 15.64 -10.02
C ILE A 116 4.18 16.39 -10.27
N PHE A 117 3.08 15.67 -10.52
CA PHE A 117 1.77 16.29 -10.71
C PHE A 117 1.36 17.14 -9.49
N ARG A 118 1.49 16.57 -8.28
CA ARG A 118 1.15 17.27 -7.04
C ARG A 118 2.02 18.50 -6.79
N ALA A 119 3.32 18.44 -7.12
CA ALA A 119 4.22 19.59 -7.04
C ALA A 119 3.81 20.70 -8.01
N ASN A 120 3.51 20.36 -9.27
CA ASN A 120 3.09 21.33 -10.29
C ASN A 120 1.76 22.02 -9.92
N CYS A 121 0.80 21.29 -9.33
CA CYS A 121 -0.44 21.89 -8.84
C CYS A 121 -0.21 22.91 -7.71
N LYS A 122 0.81 22.71 -6.85
CA LYS A 122 1.15 23.67 -5.79
C LYS A 122 1.80 24.95 -6.36
N VAL A 123 2.63 24.82 -7.39
CA VAL A 123 3.31 25.96 -8.04
C VAL A 123 2.31 26.89 -8.74
N VAL A 124 1.18 26.38 -9.24
CA VAL A 124 0.13 27.19 -9.86
C VAL A 124 -0.72 27.98 -8.84
N GLY A 125 -0.74 27.56 -7.57
CA GLY A 125 -1.52 28.18 -6.50
C GLY A 125 -0.76 29.12 -5.55
N GLY A 126 0.56 29.27 -5.71
CA GLY A 126 1.41 30.08 -4.82
C GLY A 126 2.51 30.79 -5.59
N ASN A 127 2.93 31.96 -5.10
CA ASN A 127 3.94 32.81 -5.75
C ASN A 127 5.16 32.01 -6.23
N PRO A 128 5.65 32.25 -7.47
CA PRO A 128 6.76 31.52 -8.03
C PRO A 128 8.07 32.07 -7.46
N SER A 129 8.44 31.65 -6.24
CA SER A 129 9.79 31.87 -5.74
C SER A 129 10.59 30.57 -5.75
N MET A 130 11.70 30.67 -6.50
CA MET A 130 12.89 29.82 -6.46
C MET A 130 12.76 28.42 -7.06
N ILE A 131 13.12 28.36 -8.35
CA ILE A 131 13.75 27.22 -9.01
C ILE A 131 14.96 26.79 -8.17
N GLY A 132 14.77 25.73 -7.40
CA GLY A 132 15.85 24.84 -6.99
C GLY A 132 15.79 23.63 -7.91
N GLN A 133 16.60 23.59 -8.96
CA GLN A 133 16.98 22.32 -9.57
C GLN A 133 17.73 21.54 -8.50
N SER A 134 17.01 20.71 -7.74
CA SER A 134 17.64 19.64 -6.99
C SER A 134 17.46 18.39 -7.83
N ASP A 135 18.56 17.86 -8.36
CA ASP A 135 18.69 16.48 -8.81
C ASP A 135 18.62 15.52 -7.59
N SER A 136 17.66 15.75 -6.70
CA SER A 136 17.29 14.73 -5.72
C SER A 136 16.50 13.71 -6.50
N SER A 137 17.20 12.65 -6.93
CA SER A 137 16.57 11.37 -7.25
C SER A 137 15.75 10.95 -6.03
N THR A 138 14.53 11.45 -5.95
CA THR A 138 13.58 11.14 -4.90
C THR A 138 13.41 9.63 -4.91
N LYS A 139 13.78 8.95 -3.83
CA LYS A 139 13.35 7.56 -3.60
C LYS A 139 11.84 7.60 -3.34
N ALA A 140 11.05 7.80 -4.39
CA ALA A 140 9.61 7.61 -4.34
C ALA A 140 9.41 6.15 -3.95
N VAL A 141 8.84 5.91 -2.76
CA VAL A 141 8.52 4.56 -2.29
C VAL A 141 7.15 4.21 -2.85
N GLY A 142 7.15 3.77 -4.11
CA GLY A 142 5.95 3.32 -4.78
C GLY A 142 5.48 1.98 -4.23
N ASN A 143 4.18 1.76 -4.33
CA ASN A 143 3.52 0.54 -3.85
C ASN A 143 2.44 0.08 -4.85
N MET A 144 1.79 -1.05 -4.60
CA MET A 144 0.76 -1.58 -5.49
C MET A 144 -0.43 -0.63 -5.70
N LEU A 145 -0.74 0.23 -4.73
CA LEU A 145 -1.81 1.22 -4.87
C LEU A 145 -1.51 2.22 -5.97
N HIS A 146 -0.26 2.63 -6.14
CA HIS A 146 0.15 3.52 -7.24
C HIS A 146 -0.12 2.87 -8.59
N LEU A 147 0.20 1.58 -8.74
CA LEU A 147 -0.07 0.83 -9.97
C LEU A 147 -1.57 0.67 -10.25
N ILE A 148 -2.36 0.36 -9.21
CA ILE A 148 -3.82 0.24 -9.34
C ILE A 148 -4.43 1.58 -9.76
N VAL A 149 -4.02 2.69 -9.14
CA VAL A 149 -4.52 4.03 -9.48
C VAL A 149 -4.12 4.40 -10.92
N GLU A 150 -2.88 4.17 -11.35
CA GLU A 150 -2.47 4.36 -12.74
C GLU A 150 -3.31 3.52 -13.72
N ALA A 151 -3.58 2.26 -13.37
CA ALA A 151 -4.42 1.37 -14.19
C ALA A 151 -5.86 1.85 -14.30
N CYS A 152 -6.41 2.46 -13.24
CA CYS A 152 -7.74 3.06 -13.22
C CYS A 152 -7.80 4.37 -14.00
N ILE A 153 -6.79 5.25 -13.85
CA ILE A 153 -6.67 6.50 -14.61
C ILE A 153 -6.55 6.22 -16.11
N SER A 154 -5.69 5.26 -16.49
CA SER A 154 -5.48 4.87 -17.89
C SER A 154 -6.74 4.34 -18.59
N ARG A 155 -7.78 3.99 -17.81
CA ARG A 155 -9.08 3.49 -18.29
C ARG A 155 -10.23 4.46 -18.01
N ASN A 156 -9.94 5.72 -17.64
CA ASN A 156 -10.92 6.76 -17.32
C ASN A 156 -11.92 6.39 -16.19
N LEU A 157 -11.54 5.48 -15.30
CA LEU A 157 -12.36 5.10 -14.13
C LEU A 157 -12.33 6.17 -13.05
N ILE A 158 -11.14 6.76 -12.85
CA ILE A 158 -10.86 7.89 -11.97
C ILE A 158 -9.99 8.88 -12.74
N ASP A 159 -9.95 10.13 -12.29
CA ASP A 159 -9.14 11.17 -12.90
C ASP A 159 -7.80 11.35 -12.17
N THR A 160 -6.97 12.27 -12.67
CA THR A 160 -5.67 12.60 -12.07
C THR A 160 -5.78 13.33 -10.74
N THR A 161 -6.98 13.72 -10.29
CA THR A 161 -7.16 14.28 -8.94
C THR A 161 -6.89 13.24 -7.86
N ALA A 162 -6.88 11.94 -8.21
CA ALA A 162 -6.44 10.86 -7.34
C ALA A 162 -5.00 11.07 -6.80
N TYR A 163 -4.14 11.75 -7.55
CA TYR A 163 -2.78 12.09 -7.10
C TYR A 163 -2.74 13.05 -5.90
N LEU A 164 -3.86 13.70 -5.60
CA LEU A 164 -4.00 14.64 -4.49
C LEU A 164 -4.60 14.01 -3.23
N TRP A 165 -4.94 12.71 -3.25
CA TRP A 165 -5.50 12.03 -2.09
C TRP A 165 -4.57 12.12 -0.86
N PRO A 166 -5.12 12.33 0.35
CA PRO A 166 -4.32 12.35 1.57
C PRO A 166 -3.53 11.05 1.73
N GLY A 167 -2.22 11.17 1.98
CA GLY A 167 -1.34 10.00 2.16
C GLY A 167 -1.00 9.23 0.89
N TYR A 168 -1.55 9.58 -0.28
CA TYR A 168 -1.28 8.88 -1.54
C TYR A 168 0.13 9.16 -2.07
N VAL A 169 0.57 10.43 -2.04
CA VAL A 169 1.97 10.80 -2.29
C VAL A 169 2.57 11.42 -1.03
N VAL A 170 3.63 10.80 -0.51
CA VAL A 170 4.49 11.41 0.52
C VAL A 170 5.49 12.33 -0.19
N LEU A 171 5.32 13.65 -0.04
CA LEU A 171 6.30 14.61 -0.55
C LEU A 171 7.49 14.68 0.42
N PRO A 172 8.74 14.68 -0.07
CA PRO A 172 9.86 15.13 0.74
C PRO A 172 9.69 16.64 0.95
N GLY A 173 9.52 17.08 2.21
CA GLY A 173 9.45 18.50 2.56
C GLY A 173 8.30 18.92 3.48
N HIS A 174 7.44 18.00 3.95
CA HIS A 174 6.46 18.29 5.02
C HIS A 174 6.51 17.30 6.18
N SER A 175 7.65 16.63 6.39
CA SER A 175 7.94 16.12 7.72
C SER A 175 8.18 17.36 8.59
N LYS A 176 7.11 17.86 9.23
CA LYS A 176 7.29 18.61 10.47
C LYS A 176 8.24 17.78 11.32
N ASP A 177 9.31 18.41 11.76
CA ASP A 177 10.28 17.86 12.69
C ASP A 177 9.58 17.07 13.79
N THR A 178 9.67 15.74 13.71
CA THR A 178 9.85 14.90 14.89
C THR A 178 10.77 13.75 14.50
N SER A 179 12.04 13.95 14.84
CA SER A 179 13.17 13.01 14.85
C SER A 179 13.65 12.48 13.49
N LEU A 180 14.99 12.45 13.39
CA LEU A 180 15.81 11.60 12.51
C LEU A 180 15.11 10.27 12.17
N PRO A 181 15.45 9.59 11.05
CA PRO A 181 14.98 8.23 10.81
C PRO A 181 15.21 7.45 12.09
N GLN A 182 14.15 7.08 12.80
CA GLN A 182 14.32 6.27 13.99
C GLN A 182 14.89 4.97 13.46
N GLU A 183 16.20 4.81 13.65
CA GLU A 183 16.86 3.55 13.40
C GLU A 183 16.06 2.50 14.18
N SER A 184 15.63 1.46 13.47
CA SER A 184 14.84 0.39 14.07
C SER A 184 15.44 0.00 15.42
N PRO A 185 14.65 -0.20 16.48
CA PRO A 185 15.19 -0.62 17.78
C PRO A 185 16.05 -1.90 17.65
N TRP A 186 15.78 -2.71 16.63
CA TRP A 186 16.59 -3.86 16.25
C TRP A 186 18.01 -3.52 15.80
N VAL A 187 18.25 -2.37 15.14
CA VAL A 187 19.60 -1.93 14.75
C VAL A 187 20.47 -1.68 15.99
N ASN A 188 19.93 -0.93 16.97
CA ASN A 188 20.62 -0.69 18.23
C ASN A 188 20.89 -2.00 18.99
N PHE A 189 19.92 -2.91 19.02
CA PHE A 189 20.08 -4.23 19.60
C PHE A 189 21.15 -5.05 18.87
N MET A 190 21.16 -5.05 17.54
CA MET A 190 22.13 -5.77 16.71
C MET A 190 23.55 -5.23 16.88
N GLN A 191 23.70 -3.92 17.11
CA GLN A 191 24.98 -3.26 17.45
C GLN A 191 25.47 -3.56 18.88
N GLY A 192 24.68 -4.26 19.70
CA GLY A 192 25.08 -4.71 21.03
C GLY A 192 24.60 -3.82 22.18
N ALA A 193 23.59 -2.98 21.96
CA ALA A 193 22.95 -2.25 23.05
C ALA A 193 22.36 -3.21 24.10
N PRO A 194 22.52 -2.92 25.40
CA PRO A 194 21.95 -3.75 26.46
C PRO A 194 20.43 -3.67 26.44
N LEU A 195 19.77 -4.77 26.83
CA LEU A 195 18.31 -4.88 26.95
C LEU A 195 17.76 -4.07 28.13
N SER A 196 17.86 -2.74 28.03
CA SER A 196 17.23 -1.81 28.95
C SER A 196 15.71 -1.81 28.78
N ASP A 197 14.95 -1.41 29.80
CA ASP A 197 13.48 -1.41 29.73
C ASP A 197 12.89 -0.57 28.57
N PRO A 198 13.45 0.61 28.22
CA PRO A 198 13.03 1.33 27.02
C PRO A 198 13.22 0.53 25.72
N LEU A 199 14.37 -0.15 25.58
CA LEU A 199 14.68 -0.96 24.40
C LEU A 199 13.79 -2.20 24.33
N LYS A 200 13.52 -2.85 25.45
CA LYS A 200 12.62 -4.02 25.54
C LYS A 200 11.21 -3.66 25.08
N ASN A 201 10.66 -2.54 25.57
CA ASN A 201 9.34 -2.08 25.17
C ASN A 201 9.29 -1.74 23.68
N ALA A 202 10.34 -1.13 23.14
CA ALA A 202 10.44 -0.81 21.71
C ALA A 202 10.52 -2.06 20.82
N LEU A 203 11.26 -3.09 21.25
CA LEU A 203 11.39 -4.37 20.54
C LEU A 203 10.10 -5.21 20.60
N ILE A 204 9.34 -5.16 21.69
CA ILE A 204 8.01 -5.80 21.77
C ILE A 204 7.02 -5.12 20.81
N ALA A 205 7.08 -3.79 20.69
CA ALA A 205 6.16 -3.04 19.84
C ALA A 205 6.51 -3.08 18.34
N THR A 206 7.72 -3.53 17.98
CA THR A 206 8.24 -3.47 16.61
C THR A 206 8.69 -4.88 16.16
N PRO A 207 8.00 -5.53 15.22
CA PRO A 207 8.40 -6.86 14.74
C PRO A 207 9.79 -6.86 14.10
N ALA A 208 10.52 -7.97 14.24
CA ALA A 208 11.81 -8.16 13.56
C ALA A 208 11.62 -8.16 12.04
N SER A 209 12.61 -7.59 11.34
CA SER A 209 12.61 -7.49 9.88
C SER A 209 13.44 -8.58 9.20
N SER A 210 14.28 -9.29 9.96
CA SER A 210 15.19 -10.33 9.47
C SER A 210 15.32 -11.52 10.44
N VAL A 211 15.71 -12.67 9.89
CA VAL A 211 16.00 -13.88 10.69
C VAL A 211 17.20 -13.66 11.62
N ALA A 212 18.22 -12.91 11.17
CA ALA A 212 19.41 -12.63 11.97
C ALA A 212 19.10 -11.86 13.26
N GLU A 213 18.10 -10.96 13.23
CA GLU A 213 17.60 -10.24 14.40
C GLU A 213 16.97 -11.19 15.43
N LEU A 214 16.16 -12.15 14.95
CA LEU A 214 15.53 -13.17 15.79
C LEU A 214 16.54 -14.18 16.34
N ASP A 215 17.53 -14.60 15.54
CA ASP A 215 18.56 -15.55 15.95
C ASP A 215 19.40 -15.01 17.11
N LYS A 216 19.78 -13.71 17.05
CA LYS A 216 20.51 -13.06 18.14
C LYS A 216 19.66 -13.01 19.43
N LEU A 217 18.38 -12.69 19.30
CA LEU A 217 17.45 -12.65 20.44
C LEU A 217 17.22 -14.04 21.05
N TYR A 218 17.05 -15.05 20.20
CA TYR A 218 16.91 -16.45 20.59
C TYR A 218 18.16 -16.97 21.31
N HIS A 219 19.35 -16.62 20.82
CA HIS A 219 20.61 -16.98 21.47
C HIS A 219 20.70 -16.37 22.88
N ILE A 220 20.25 -15.13 23.09
CA ILE A 220 20.21 -14.50 24.42
C ILE A 220 19.17 -15.19 25.32
N ALA A 221 18.01 -15.58 24.77
CA ALA A 221 16.99 -16.30 25.53
C ALA A 221 17.49 -17.66 26.05
N LEU A 222 18.42 -18.31 25.35
CA LEU A 222 19.03 -19.57 25.75
C LEU A 222 20.26 -19.39 26.66
N ASN A 223 21.15 -18.46 26.31
CA ASN A 223 22.52 -18.41 26.84
C ASN A 223 22.84 -17.14 27.65
N GLY A 224 21.90 -16.19 27.77
CA GLY A 224 22.12 -14.92 28.49
C GLY A 224 22.14 -15.06 30.03
N SER A 225 22.28 -13.93 30.74
CA SER A 225 22.03 -13.90 32.19
C SER A 225 20.54 -14.12 32.51
N GLU A 226 20.18 -14.51 33.73
CA GLU A 226 18.77 -14.79 34.08
C GLU A 226 17.81 -13.60 33.78
N GLN A 227 18.28 -12.37 33.98
CA GLN A 227 17.54 -11.16 33.65
C GLN A 227 17.38 -10.96 32.14
N GLU A 228 18.43 -11.24 31.36
CA GLU A 228 18.41 -11.13 29.90
C GLU A 228 17.60 -12.25 29.25
N LYS A 229 17.65 -13.48 29.77
CA LYS A 229 16.82 -14.60 29.31
C LYS A 229 15.34 -14.27 29.46
N SER A 230 14.94 -13.77 30.65
CA SER A 230 13.55 -13.36 30.90
C SER A 230 13.12 -12.21 29.99
N ALA A 231 14.01 -11.24 29.75
CA ALA A 231 13.75 -10.13 28.84
C ALA A 231 13.58 -10.59 27.39
N ALA A 232 14.51 -11.41 26.88
CA ALA A 232 14.50 -11.91 25.52
C ALA A 232 13.28 -12.82 25.27
N ALA A 233 12.94 -13.71 26.20
CA ALA A 233 11.75 -14.55 26.11
C ALA A 233 10.46 -13.72 26.03
N LYS A 234 10.35 -12.63 26.80
CA LYS A 234 9.19 -11.71 26.71
C LYS A 234 9.09 -11.00 25.37
N ILE A 235 10.23 -10.64 24.75
CA ILE A 235 10.25 -10.04 23.42
C ILE A 235 9.84 -11.08 22.36
N VAL A 236 10.39 -12.30 22.41
CA VAL A 236 10.04 -13.39 21.48
C VAL A 236 8.57 -13.78 21.55
N CYS A 237 7.99 -13.80 22.75
CA CYS A 237 6.56 -14.15 22.93
C CYS A 237 5.60 -12.97 22.68
N GLY A 238 6.10 -11.75 22.55
CA GLY A 238 5.31 -10.54 22.36
C GLY A 238 5.36 -9.94 20.94
N ALA A 239 6.36 -10.34 20.14
CA ALA A 239 6.50 -10.00 18.72
C ALA A 239 5.70 -10.96 17.82
#